data_AF-A0A369PVW8-F1
#
_entry.id   AF-A0A369PVW8-F1
#
_cell.length_a   1.000
_cell.length_b   1.000
_cell.length_c   1.000
_cell.angle_alpha   90.00
_cell.angle_beta   90.00
_cell.angle_gamma   90.00
#
_symmetry.space_group_name_H-M   'P 1'
#
loop_
_entity.id
_entity.type
_entity.pdbx_description
1 polymer ?
#
loop_
_entity_poly.entity_id
_entity_poly.type
_entity_poly.pdbx_seq_one_letter_code
_entity_poly.pdbx_strand_id
1 'polypeptide(L)'
;MNHYIDANALREQVSLPELLRRLGHQPIGKSGGELKYHSPIRNGDRTPSFTVRTDTNQWYDFGLPGGGDLISFGVTYWPTLSFYQVLKKIQEICDLPESKLQYAERPREPRPRKAEKVQSYELFSVKPLGSNPLLEEYLKTRRVWEAAQDKLSEVELLSLSRDIYGADLKCNFKFGIYETQSI
;
A
#
# COMPACT_ATOMS: atom_id res chain seq x y z
N MET A 1 -24.68 -17.87 -11.55
CA MET A 1 -24.12 -17.95 -10.18
C MET A 1 -22.71 -17.35 -10.24
N ASN A 2 -22.45 -16.28 -9.48
CA ASN A 2 -21.08 -15.77 -9.36
C ASN A 2 -20.30 -16.74 -8.48
N HIS A 3 -19.48 -17.59 -9.10
CA HIS A 3 -18.60 -18.50 -8.38
C HIS A 3 -17.42 -17.70 -7.84
N TYR A 4 -17.56 -17.17 -6.63
CA TYR A 4 -16.52 -16.42 -5.93
C TYR A 4 -15.75 -17.35 -5.00
N ILE A 5 -14.43 -17.41 -5.15
CA ILE A 5 -13.54 -18.13 -4.24
C ILE A 5 -12.76 -17.09 -3.43
N ASP A 6 -12.88 -17.12 -2.11
CA ASP A 6 -12.07 -16.26 -1.25
C ASP A 6 -10.62 -16.77 -1.18
N ALA A 7 -9.71 -16.01 -1.77
CA ALA A 7 -8.28 -16.32 -1.76
C ALA A 7 -7.69 -16.37 -0.34
N ASN A 8 -8.22 -15.58 0.61
CA ASN A 8 -7.74 -15.60 2.00
C ASN A 8 -8.19 -16.87 2.70
N ALA A 9 -9.45 -17.27 2.51
CA ALA A 9 -9.93 -18.54 3.04
C ALA A 9 -9.11 -19.71 2.47
N LEU A 10 -8.79 -19.68 1.16
CA LEU A 10 -7.96 -20.72 0.55
C LEU A 10 -6.55 -20.81 1.18
N ARG A 11 -5.91 -19.67 1.47
CA ARG A 11 -4.61 -19.61 2.16
C ARG A 11 -4.66 -20.17 3.58
N GLU A 12 -5.76 -19.95 4.29
CA GLU A 12 -5.95 -20.46 5.65
C GLU A 12 -6.22 -21.97 5.67
N GLN A 13 -6.88 -22.52 4.64
CA GLN A 13 -7.28 -23.93 4.60
C GLN A 13 -6.25 -24.86 3.96
N VAL A 14 -5.42 -24.35 3.04
CA VAL A 14 -4.47 -25.19 2.27
C VAL A 14 -3.04 -24.91 2.68
N SER A 15 -2.35 -25.97 3.13
CA SER A 15 -0.90 -25.94 3.25
C SER A 15 -0.24 -26.23 1.89
N LEU A 16 0.81 -25.48 1.58
CA LEU A 16 1.60 -25.65 0.37
C LEU A 16 2.29 -27.02 0.31
N PRO A 17 2.81 -27.60 1.41
CA PRO A 17 3.30 -28.99 1.39
C PRO A 17 2.22 -29.99 0.98
N GLU A 18 0.96 -29.80 1.40
CA GLU A 18 -0.14 -30.68 1.02
C GLU A 18 -0.51 -30.52 -0.46
N LEU A 19 -0.56 -29.28 -0.97
CA LEU A 19 -0.75 -29.03 -2.39
C LEU A 19 0.34 -29.71 -3.23
N LEU A 20 1.61 -29.53 -2.84
CA LEU A 20 2.76 -30.14 -3.53
C LEU A 20 2.69 -31.67 -3.51
N ARG A 21 2.32 -32.26 -2.37
CA ARG A 21 2.14 -33.72 -2.25
C ARG A 21 1.08 -34.24 -3.22
N ARG A 22 -0.05 -33.54 -3.33
CA ARG A 22 -1.15 -33.89 -4.26
C ARG A 22 -0.78 -33.68 -5.73
N LEU A 23 0.13 -32.74 -6.00
CA LEU A 23 0.76 -32.57 -7.31
C LEU A 23 1.84 -33.62 -7.62
N GLY A 24 2.15 -34.52 -6.68
CA GLY A 24 3.13 -35.60 -6.85
C GLY A 24 4.55 -35.26 -6.40
N HIS A 25 4.76 -34.10 -5.78
CA HIS A 25 6.08 -33.67 -5.29
C HIS A 25 6.28 -34.13 -3.84
N GLN A 26 7.41 -34.79 -3.57
CA GLN A 26 7.79 -35.26 -2.25
C GLN A 26 8.97 -34.45 -1.70
N PRO A 27 9.01 -34.14 -0.39
CA PRO A 27 10.14 -33.46 0.21
C PRO A 27 11.36 -34.40 0.22
N ILE A 28 12.51 -33.84 -0.14
CA ILE A 28 13.81 -34.54 -0.15
C ILE A 28 14.51 -34.39 1.19
N GLY A 29 14.19 -33.32 1.93
CA GLY A 29 14.74 -33.09 3.25
C GLY A 29 13.89 -32.12 4.07
N LYS A 30 14.05 -32.20 5.39
CA LYS A 30 13.43 -31.31 6.37
C LYS A 30 14.51 -30.76 7.30
N SER A 31 14.56 -29.45 7.47
CA SER A 31 15.48 -28.79 8.41
C SER A 31 14.87 -27.50 8.92
N GLY A 32 14.90 -27.27 10.24
CA GLY A 32 14.53 -25.97 10.83
C GLY A 32 13.13 -25.44 10.49
N GLY A 33 12.15 -26.31 10.23
CA GLY A 33 10.80 -25.89 9.82
C GLY A 33 10.65 -25.67 8.31
N GLU A 34 11.69 -25.92 7.53
CA GLU A 34 11.72 -25.83 6.08
C GLU A 34 11.74 -27.23 5.45
N LEU A 35 11.03 -27.38 4.34
CA LEU A 35 11.01 -28.57 3.49
C LEU A 35 11.69 -28.26 2.16
N LYS A 36 12.63 -29.09 1.75
CA LYS A 36 13.35 -28.96 0.47
C LYS A 36 12.79 -29.91 -0.58
N TYR A 37 12.63 -29.43 -1.79
CA TYR A 37 12.12 -30.14 -2.96
C TYR A 37 13.03 -29.88 -4.17
N HIS A 38 12.97 -30.77 -5.16
CA HIS A 38 13.34 -30.41 -6.52
C HIS A 38 12.35 -29.37 -7.02
N SER A 39 12.82 -28.39 -7.78
CA SER A 39 11.96 -27.33 -8.29
C SER A 39 10.79 -27.92 -9.09
N PRO A 40 9.54 -27.73 -8.62
CA PRO A 40 8.36 -28.18 -9.35
C PRO A 40 8.06 -27.27 -10.56
N ILE A 41 8.63 -26.06 -10.59
CA ILE A 41 8.35 -25.04 -11.61
C ILE A 41 9.34 -25.14 -12.77
N ARG A 42 10.60 -25.53 -12.51
CA ARG A 42 11.64 -25.66 -13.54
C ARG A 42 11.81 -27.11 -13.97
N ASN A 43 11.97 -27.31 -15.28
CA ASN A 43 12.35 -28.62 -15.80
C ASN A 43 13.84 -28.91 -15.51
N GLY A 44 14.14 -30.13 -15.06
CA GLY A 44 15.51 -30.64 -14.97
C GLY A 44 16.31 -30.20 -13.75
N ASP A 45 15.65 -29.88 -12.63
CA ASP A 45 16.35 -29.53 -11.40
C ASP A 45 17.04 -30.74 -10.77
N ARG A 46 18.38 -30.80 -10.83
CA ARG A 46 19.18 -31.92 -10.30
C ARG A 46 19.51 -31.77 -8.81
N THR A 47 19.48 -30.55 -8.30
CA THR A 47 19.84 -30.23 -6.91
C THR A 47 18.67 -29.51 -6.25
N PRO A 48 18.15 -29.97 -5.10
CA PRO A 48 16.95 -29.41 -4.50
C PRO A 48 17.12 -27.91 -4.19
N SER A 49 16.48 -27.06 -4.99
CA SER A 49 16.54 -25.60 -4.86
C SER A 49 15.26 -24.98 -4.32
N PHE A 50 14.17 -25.74 -4.28
CA PHE A 50 12.85 -25.24 -3.88
C PHE A 50 12.62 -25.52 -2.40
N THR A 51 12.35 -24.47 -1.63
CA THR A 51 12.19 -24.54 -0.18
C THR A 51 10.82 -24.02 0.22
N VAL A 52 10.12 -24.77 1.06
CA VAL A 52 8.84 -24.38 1.66
C VAL A 52 8.99 -24.23 3.16
N ARG A 53 8.63 -23.06 3.68
CA ARG A 53 8.54 -22.80 5.11
C ARG A 53 7.18 -23.22 5.64
N THR A 54 7.16 -24.18 6.55
CA THR A 54 5.92 -24.80 7.06
C THR A 54 5.16 -23.91 8.05
N ASP A 55 5.85 -22.96 8.68
CA ASP A 55 5.30 -22.01 9.65
C ASP A 55 4.51 -20.87 8.99
N THR A 56 5.02 -20.35 7.88
CA THR A 56 4.49 -19.20 7.14
C THR A 56 3.76 -19.59 5.87
N ASN A 57 3.84 -20.86 5.48
CA ASN A 57 3.26 -21.41 4.25
C ASN A 57 3.78 -20.70 2.98
N GLN A 58 5.04 -20.26 3.03
CA GLN A 58 5.71 -19.54 1.96
C GLN A 58 6.73 -20.43 1.27
N TRP A 59 6.98 -20.18 -0.01
CA TRP A 59 8.01 -20.85 -0.78
C TRP A 59 9.04 -19.89 -1.35
N TYR A 60 10.20 -20.44 -1.64
CA TYR A 60 11.28 -19.77 -2.34
C TYR A 60 12.04 -20.79 -3.21
N ASP A 61 12.42 -20.40 -4.42
CA ASP A 61 13.26 -21.24 -5.29
C ASP A 61 14.59 -20.54 -5.57
N PHE A 62 15.72 -21.13 -5.15
CA PHE A 62 17.04 -20.54 -5.41
C PHE A 62 17.42 -20.51 -6.90
N GLY A 63 16.74 -21.28 -7.75
CA GLY A 63 16.96 -21.31 -9.20
C GLY A 63 16.17 -20.26 -9.99
N LEU A 64 15.32 -19.48 -9.32
CA LEU A 64 14.55 -18.37 -9.90
C LEU A 64 14.61 -17.15 -8.98
N PRO A 65 14.44 -15.93 -9.46
CA PRO A 65 14.25 -14.76 -8.60
C PRO A 65 12.86 -14.75 -7.92
N GLY A 66 12.31 -15.93 -7.58
CA GLY A 66 10.91 -16.14 -7.27
C GLY A 66 10.66 -16.81 -5.93
N GLY A 67 9.60 -16.34 -5.26
CA GLY A 67 9.05 -16.90 -4.04
C GLY A 67 7.68 -16.27 -3.76
N GLY A 68 6.98 -16.74 -2.73
CA GLY A 68 5.71 -16.16 -2.35
C GLY A 68 4.84 -17.09 -1.51
N ASP A 69 3.53 -16.83 -1.54
CA ASP A 69 2.52 -17.62 -0.85
C ASP A 69 1.98 -18.76 -1.73
N LEU A 70 1.02 -19.52 -1.18
CA LEU A 70 0.27 -20.58 -1.86
C LEU A 70 -0.27 -20.15 -3.24
N ILE A 71 -0.83 -18.95 -3.33
CA ILE A 71 -1.48 -18.50 -4.56
C ILE A 71 -0.43 -18.09 -5.60
N SER A 72 0.62 -17.40 -5.16
CA SER A 72 1.77 -17.04 -5.99
C SER A 72 2.46 -18.28 -6.55
N PHE A 73 2.55 -19.35 -5.75
CA PHE A 73 2.99 -20.66 -6.25
C PHE A 73 2.09 -21.14 -7.40
N GLY A 74 0.76 -21.19 -7.19
CA GLY A 74 -0.18 -21.67 -8.20
C GLY A 74 -0.13 -20.87 -9.51
N VAL A 75 -0.01 -19.54 -9.43
CA VAL A 75 0.15 -18.67 -10.62
C VAL A 75 1.46 -18.97 -11.35
N THR A 76 2.53 -19.22 -10.61
CA THR A 76 3.84 -19.53 -11.20
C THR A 76 3.86 -20.95 -11.81
N TYR A 77 3.21 -21.90 -11.15
CA TYR A 77 3.14 -23.31 -11.56
C TYR A 77 2.19 -23.54 -12.75
N TRP A 78 1.14 -22.72 -12.88
CA TRP A 78 0.21 -22.74 -14.02
C TRP A 78 0.17 -21.39 -14.75
N PRO A 79 1.21 -21.03 -15.51
CA PRO A 79 1.33 -19.71 -16.12
C PRO A 79 0.26 -19.41 -17.18
N THR A 80 -0.44 -20.41 -17.70
CA THR A 80 -1.49 -20.25 -18.71
C THR A 80 -2.89 -20.02 -18.12
N LEU A 81 -3.05 -20.13 -16.80
CA LEU A 81 -4.34 -20.00 -16.13
C LEU A 81 -4.56 -18.58 -15.60
N SER A 82 -5.81 -18.11 -15.63
CA SER A 82 -6.18 -16.88 -14.95
C SER A 82 -6.14 -17.06 -13.43
N PHE A 83 -6.05 -15.96 -12.69
CA PHE A 83 -6.03 -15.98 -11.22
C PHE A 83 -7.19 -16.80 -10.63
N TYR A 84 -8.41 -16.60 -11.13
CA TYR A 84 -9.58 -17.37 -10.68
C TYR A 84 -9.45 -18.87 -10.98
N GLN A 85 -8.96 -19.23 -12.17
CA GLN A 85 -8.75 -20.63 -12.54
C GLN A 85 -7.69 -21.30 -11.65
N VAL A 86 -6.65 -20.56 -11.24
CA VAL A 86 -5.67 -21.04 -10.26
C VAL A 86 -6.34 -21.34 -8.92
N LEU A 87 -7.15 -20.41 -8.38
CA LEU A 87 -7.87 -20.64 -7.12
C LEU A 87 -8.74 -21.90 -7.19
N LYS A 88 -9.52 -22.04 -8.28
CA LYS A 88 -10.38 -23.20 -8.52
C LYS A 88 -9.58 -24.50 -8.61
N LYS A 89 -8.44 -24.47 -9.29
CA LYS A 89 -7.59 -25.65 -9.45
C LYS A 89 -6.95 -26.09 -8.13
N ILE A 90 -6.52 -25.15 -7.29
CA ILE A 90 -6.03 -25.44 -5.94
C ILE A 90 -7.14 -26.04 -5.08
N GLN A 91 -8.34 -25.44 -5.10
CA GLN A 91 -9.51 -25.98 -4.41
C GLN A 91 -9.81 -27.42 -4.84
N GLU A 92 -9.86 -27.69 -6.14
CA GLU A 92 -10.15 -29.00 -6.71
C GLU A 92 -9.08 -30.02 -6.32
N ILE A 93 -7.79 -29.68 -6.46
CA ILE A 93 -6.69 -30.60 -6.11
C ILE A 93 -6.71 -30.94 -4.63
N CYS A 94 -7.02 -29.97 -3.77
CA CYS A 94 -7.06 -30.15 -2.32
C CYS A 94 -8.40 -30.70 -1.78
N ASP A 95 -9.35 -31.07 -2.67
CA ASP A 95 -10.69 -31.55 -2.32
C ASP A 95 -11.42 -30.65 -1.30
N LEU A 96 -11.26 -29.33 -1.44
CA LEU A 96 -11.87 -28.40 -0.49
C LEU A 96 -13.36 -28.17 -0.79
N PRO A 97 -14.25 -28.33 0.20
CA PRO A 97 -15.67 -28.07 0.01
C PRO A 97 -15.88 -26.56 -0.16
N GLU A 98 -16.79 -26.19 -1.06
CA GLU A 98 -17.13 -24.78 -1.37
C GLU A 98 -17.47 -23.97 -0.11
N SER A 99 -18.11 -24.60 0.88
CA SER A 99 -18.50 -23.96 2.16
C SER A 99 -17.32 -23.42 2.97
N LYS A 100 -16.11 -23.95 2.77
CA LYS A 100 -14.88 -23.48 3.45
C LYS A 100 -14.23 -22.28 2.77
N LEU A 101 -14.66 -21.96 1.55
CA LEU A 101 -14.07 -20.93 0.69
C LEU A 101 -15.02 -19.77 0.42
N GLN A 102 -16.22 -19.83 0.97
CA GLN A 102 -17.16 -18.72 0.96
C GLN A 102 -16.67 -17.62 1.92
N TYR A 103 -16.90 -16.39 1.49
CA TYR A 103 -16.66 -15.21 2.31
C TYR A 103 -17.49 -15.32 3.60
N ALA A 104 -16.83 -15.57 4.72
CA ALA A 104 -17.44 -15.29 6.01
C ALA A 104 -17.47 -13.77 6.13
N GLU A 105 -18.65 -13.17 6.28
CA GLU A 105 -18.79 -11.78 6.70
C GLU A 105 -18.12 -11.62 8.07
N ARG A 106 -16.81 -11.36 8.07
CA ARG A 106 -16.12 -10.92 9.28
C ARG A 106 -16.58 -9.49 9.50
N PRO A 107 -17.13 -9.15 10.68
CA PRO A 107 -17.46 -7.76 11.00
C PRO A 107 -16.21 -6.92 10.74
N ARG A 108 -16.26 -6.06 9.73
CA ARG A 108 -15.16 -5.13 9.49
C ARG A 108 -15.17 -4.20 10.69
N GLU A 109 -14.14 -4.28 11.52
CA GLU A 109 -13.94 -3.26 12.53
C GLU A 109 -13.94 -1.91 11.83
N PRO A 110 -14.75 -0.94 12.30
CA PRO A 110 -14.78 0.38 11.70
C PRO A 110 -13.36 0.95 11.81
N ARG A 111 -12.69 1.04 10.66
CA ARG A 111 -11.36 1.65 10.58
C ARG A 111 -11.51 3.06 11.17
N PRO A 112 -10.74 3.42 12.22
CA PRO A 112 -10.92 4.71 12.88
C PRO A 112 -10.79 5.82 11.82
N ARG A 113 -11.86 6.60 11.65
CA ARG A 113 -11.83 7.75 10.75
C ARG A 113 -10.81 8.73 11.33
N LYS A 114 -9.83 9.13 10.53
CA LYS A 114 -8.99 10.27 10.88
C LYS A 114 -9.91 11.48 11.01
N ALA A 115 -9.79 12.23 12.11
CA ALA A 115 -10.56 13.45 12.31
C ALA A 115 -10.36 14.39 11.10
N GLU A 116 -11.45 14.93 10.57
CA GLU A 116 -11.39 15.97 9.56
C GLU A 116 -10.72 17.20 10.18
N LYS A 117 -9.75 17.76 9.46
CA LYS A 117 -9.02 18.96 9.87
C LYS A 117 -9.57 20.14 9.12
N VAL A 118 -10.05 21.16 9.83
CA VAL A 118 -10.43 22.43 9.22
C VAL A 118 -9.18 23.31 9.19
N GLN A 119 -8.79 23.74 7.99
CA GLN A 119 -7.70 24.70 7.81
C GLN A 119 -8.28 26.10 7.71
N SER A 120 -7.92 26.97 8.66
CA SER A 120 -8.28 28.39 8.65
C SER A 120 -7.03 29.26 8.60
N TYR A 121 -7.21 30.50 8.14
CA TYR A 121 -6.19 31.53 8.12
C TYR A 121 -6.68 32.75 8.86
N GLU A 122 -5.89 33.23 9.80
CA GLU A 122 -6.15 34.47 10.53
C GLU A 122 -5.08 35.50 10.13
N LEU A 123 -5.50 36.72 9.83
CA LEU A 123 -4.58 37.80 9.51
C LEU A 123 -3.78 38.16 10.76
N PHE A 124 -2.48 37.94 10.74
CA PHE A 124 -1.60 38.25 11.86
C PHE A 124 -1.02 39.65 11.76
N SER A 125 -0.50 40.00 10.59
CA SER A 125 0.13 41.31 10.38
C SER A 125 0.09 41.72 8.90
N VAL A 126 0.13 43.03 8.70
CA VAL A 126 0.28 43.71 7.42
C VAL A 126 1.53 44.58 7.53
N LYS A 127 2.43 44.48 6.54
CA LYS A 127 3.66 45.26 6.48
C LYS A 127 3.84 45.91 5.10
N PRO A 128 4.55 47.05 5.01
CA PRO A 128 4.95 47.60 3.73
C PRO A 128 5.79 46.60 2.92
N LEU A 129 5.67 46.69 1.59
CA LEU A 129 6.46 45.89 0.66
C LEU A 129 7.96 46.15 0.85
N GLY A 130 8.77 45.08 0.86
CA GLY A 130 10.22 45.13 1.13
C GLY A 130 10.59 44.73 2.57
N SER A 131 9.62 44.27 3.37
CA SER A 131 9.90 43.76 4.71
C SER A 131 10.39 42.31 4.69
N ASN A 132 9.98 41.53 3.69
CA ASN A 132 10.39 40.14 3.49
C ASN A 132 11.29 40.02 2.25
N PRO A 133 12.59 39.69 2.42
CA PRO A 133 13.54 39.64 1.32
C PRO A 133 13.19 38.60 0.25
N LEU A 134 12.48 37.52 0.61
CA LEU A 134 12.07 36.49 -0.35
C LEU A 134 10.93 36.97 -1.25
N LEU A 135 9.98 37.73 -0.71
CA LEU A 135 8.90 38.31 -1.50
C LEU A 135 9.43 39.42 -2.40
N GLU A 136 10.33 40.24 -1.89
CA GLU A 136 11.03 41.26 -2.67
C GLU A 136 11.82 40.65 -3.83
N GLU A 137 12.63 39.63 -3.58
CA GLU A 137 13.41 38.93 -4.61
C GLU A 137 12.48 38.28 -5.66
N TYR A 138 11.37 37.68 -5.23
CA TYR A 138 10.39 37.10 -6.14
C TYR A 138 9.79 38.15 -7.08
N LEU A 139 9.34 39.28 -6.55
CA LEU A 139 8.73 40.35 -7.34
C LEU A 139 9.74 40.99 -8.30
N LYS A 140 10.99 41.17 -7.87
CA LYS A 140 12.10 41.62 -8.74
C LYS A 140 12.37 40.62 -9.86
N THR A 141 12.45 39.33 -9.55
CA THR A 141 12.65 38.26 -10.55
C THR A 141 11.53 38.23 -11.58
N ARG A 142 10.29 38.48 -11.15
CA ARG A 142 9.11 38.55 -12.02
C ARG A 142 8.96 39.90 -12.74
N ARG A 143 9.86 40.87 -12.50
CA ARG A 143 9.87 42.23 -13.09
C ARG A 143 8.57 43.01 -12.87
N VAL A 144 7.98 42.84 -11.70
CA VAL A 144 6.74 43.52 -11.27
C VAL A 144 6.93 44.30 -9.97
N TRP A 145 8.17 44.48 -9.53
CA TRP A 145 8.50 45.17 -8.27
C TRP A 145 7.97 46.60 -8.28
N GLU A 146 8.30 47.38 -9.30
CA GLU A 146 7.93 48.78 -9.42
C GLU A 146 6.40 48.96 -9.50
N ALA A 147 5.71 48.06 -10.21
CA ALA A 147 4.26 48.08 -10.31
C ALA A 147 3.55 47.67 -9.01
N ALA A 148 4.24 46.96 -8.11
CA ALA A 148 3.70 46.44 -6.87
C ALA A 148 3.81 47.42 -5.68
N GLN A 149 4.78 48.33 -5.68
CA GLN A 149 5.09 49.19 -4.52
C GLN A 149 3.89 50.00 -4.02
N ASP A 150 3.03 50.47 -4.93
CA ASP A 150 1.85 51.29 -4.59
C ASP A 150 0.54 50.50 -4.52
N LYS A 151 0.57 49.21 -4.86
CA LYS A 151 -0.64 48.38 -5.02
C LYS A 151 -0.72 47.20 -4.10
N LEU A 152 0.42 46.74 -3.58
CA LEU A 152 0.51 45.53 -2.78
C LEU A 152 1.14 45.84 -1.42
N SER A 153 0.74 45.06 -0.43
CA SER A 153 1.36 45.04 0.89
C SER A 153 1.66 43.59 1.29
N GLU A 154 2.63 43.39 2.16
CA GLU A 154 3.01 42.06 2.66
C GLU A 154 2.08 41.67 3.81
N VAL A 155 1.67 40.39 3.83
CA VAL A 155 0.84 39.81 4.90
C VAL A 155 1.50 38.62 5.53
N GLU A 156 1.38 38.58 6.85
CA GLU A 156 1.66 37.42 7.68
C GLU A 156 0.32 36.83 8.09
N LEU A 157 0.09 35.57 7.73
CA LEU A 157 -1.11 34.82 8.04
C LEU A 157 -0.77 33.72 9.04
N LEU A 158 -1.59 33.56 10.06
CA LEU A 158 -1.54 32.44 10.96
C LEU A 158 -2.37 31.29 10.37
N SER A 159 -1.70 30.22 9.94
CA SER A 159 -2.38 29.00 9.49
C SER A 159 -2.65 28.11 10.68
N LEU A 160 -3.95 27.91 10.94
CA LEU A 160 -4.44 27.10 12.04
C LEU A 160 -5.07 25.82 11.48
N SER A 161 -4.63 24.69 12.01
CA SER A 161 -5.28 23.41 11.80
C SER A 161 -6.06 23.11 13.06
N ARG A 162 -7.37 23.18 12.99
CA ARG A 162 -8.26 22.84 14.11
C ARG A 162 -8.93 21.49 13.88
N ASP A 163 -9.23 20.78 14.96
CA ASP A 163 -10.19 19.68 14.89
C ASP A 163 -11.62 20.22 14.75
N ILE A 164 -12.59 19.31 14.59
CA ILE A 164 -14.01 19.66 14.46
C ILE A 164 -14.61 20.32 15.71
N TYR A 165 -13.91 20.30 16.85
CA TYR A 165 -14.33 20.94 18.09
C TYR A 165 -13.60 22.28 18.32
N GLY A 166 -12.77 22.71 17.37
CA GLY A 166 -12.04 23.97 17.43
C GLY A 166 -10.72 23.91 18.22
N ALA A 167 -10.25 22.74 18.63
CA ALA A 167 -8.96 22.60 19.31
C ALA A 167 -7.80 22.76 18.31
N ASP A 168 -6.83 23.59 18.64
CA ASP A 168 -5.67 23.84 17.79
C ASP A 168 -4.74 22.61 17.77
N LEU A 169 -4.60 22.00 16.58
CA LEU A 169 -3.74 20.85 16.33
C LEU A 169 -2.35 21.26 15.78
N LYS A 170 -2.30 22.38 15.04
CA LYS A 170 -1.05 22.91 14.47
C LYS A 170 -1.21 24.40 14.15
N CYS A 171 -0.18 25.18 14.44
CA CYS A 171 -0.09 26.61 14.17
C CYS A 171 1.21 26.93 13.43
N ASN A 172 1.17 27.61 12.28
CA ASN A 172 2.37 28.07 11.56
C ASN A 172 2.10 29.40 10.85
N PHE A 173 3.14 30.22 10.69
CA PHE A 173 3.07 31.44 9.88
C PHE A 173 3.19 31.13 8.38
N LYS A 174 2.41 31.86 7.57
CA LYS A 174 2.53 31.94 6.12
C LYS A 174 2.72 33.40 5.72
N PHE A 175 3.53 33.63 4.69
CA PHE A 175 3.82 34.97 4.16
C PHE A 175 3.22 35.10 2.76
N GLY A 176 2.67 36.27 2.44
CA GLY A 176 2.08 36.55 1.14
C GLY A 176 2.01 38.04 0.85
N ILE A 177 1.40 38.38 -0.28
CA ILE A 177 1.10 39.76 -0.68
C ILE A 177 -0.40 39.89 -0.92
N TYR A 178 -0.98 41.03 -0.57
CA TYR A 178 -2.39 41.34 -0.78
C TYR A 178 -2.53 42.73 -1.41
N GLU A 179 -3.61 42.93 -2.15
CA GLU A 179 -3.91 44.21 -2.78
C GLU A 179 -4.35 45.24 -1.73
N THR A 180 -3.66 46.38 -1.69
CA THR A 180 -4.01 47.50 -0.83
C THR A 180 -5.25 48.19 -1.40
N GLN A 181 -6.38 48.14 -0.71
CA GLN A 181 -7.52 48.98 -1.07
C GLN A 181 -7.21 50.43 -0.69
N SER A 182 -7.26 51.34 -1.67
CA SER A 182 -7.23 52.79 -1.42
C SER A 182 -8.50 53.18 -0.65
N ILE A 183 -8.33 53.87 0.48
CA ILE A 183 -9.42 54.56 1.20
C ILE A 183 -9.88 55.77 0.38
#